data_AF-A0A7W4DUI1-F1
#
_entry.id   AF-A0A7W4DUI1-F1
#
_cell.length_a   1.000
_cell.length_b   1.000
_cell.length_c   1.000
_cell.angle_alpha   90.00
_cell.angle_beta   90.00
_cell.angle_gamma   90.00
#
_symmetry.space_group_name_H-M   'P 1'
#
loop_
_entity.id
_entity.type
_entity.pdbx_description
1 polymer ?
#
loop_
_entity_poly.entity_id
_entity_poly.type
_entity_poly.pdbx_seq_one_letter_code
_entity_poly.pdbx_strand_id
1 'polypeptide(L)'
;SLRVYKQWNPAVGTVRLNSALDYSGTFDNSKDDPDINLGNRDIFISERQHIQLSHGMDIQFNKNRLALYSLEYTLSADAQREIMFIDRYVSIGLTTPILAAVTPGERYVGFYPTSYNARQTVEGLPFYSYAKIALEHRFSAPSRLAHSVRYGGNARYAKNYGRGDIFDVALPVFPGNGTRPHAFRSVPGECVFSLFAEDNLSLSAGHFNAELSVGVSGNTLAFLPNGYSMRKKWFFDPRVNALVGYSFLNNHRYGPLSVEISGGAGWLSLFPTIDQLFPEKEYIDIVELNYWHERKEYRTAYVRTYVQTVDASQLMPARNFKWEVRFGSSWNGYSLSVTYFKETMDNGFRTSNEFRPLPFRRYRAESIAHSSLTAPPRVESIPYDAGYLAYMHPLPSNGSSTRKTGVEWVIATKRFPITKIRLTFDGAWFRTQHRNSIPQYAVPGVSIMGQQYPYVGYYEDVEGATQESLNTTLRADAYIPQLDLSVSLALQTNWYGKSWYLPRDEWPIKYVDYHGNWKDFHPADRTDSELRWLQRPMDSFENRVYTVPMMASINLKATKWLFRKRLQIALFVNKIFDYTPDYMENNVTVRRYQNPYFGMEANLKL
;
A
#
# COMPACT_ATOMS: atom_id res chain seq x y z
N SER A 1 29.54 -7.41 -9.23
CA SER A 1 28.93 -8.53 -8.49
C SER A 1 29.97 -9.60 -8.24
N LEU A 2 30.15 -10.02 -6.99
CA LEU A 2 30.97 -11.16 -6.58
C LEU A 2 30.05 -12.25 -6.02
N ARG A 3 30.35 -13.51 -6.37
CA ARG A 3 29.53 -14.67 -6.02
C ARG A 3 30.39 -15.85 -5.64
N VAL A 4 29.99 -16.57 -4.60
CA VAL A 4 30.61 -17.83 -4.18
C VAL A 4 29.52 -18.87 -3.98
N TYR A 5 29.59 -19.94 -4.78
CA TYR A 5 28.76 -21.12 -4.63
C TYR A 5 29.67 -22.31 -4.37
N LYS A 6 29.46 -23.01 -3.26
CA LYS A 6 30.23 -24.20 -2.90
C LYS A 6 29.30 -25.27 -2.34
N GLN A 7 29.57 -26.52 -2.70
CA GLN A 7 28.94 -27.68 -2.11
C GLN A 7 30.03 -28.62 -1.60
N TRP A 8 29.84 -29.13 -0.38
CA TRP A 8 30.66 -30.17 0.21
C TRP A 8 29.76 -31.34 0.63
N ASN A 9 30.29 -32.55 0.61
CA ASN A 9 29.58 -33.75 1.06
C ASN A 9 30.38 -34.47 2.17
N PRO A 10 30.63 -33.82 3.33
CA PRO A 10 31.25 -34.50 4.48
C PRO A 10 30.39 -35.65 5.01
N ALA A 11 30.96 -36.51 5.86
CA ALA A 11 30.23 -37.66 6.43
C ALA A 11 28.93 -37.27 7.16
N VAL A 12 28.88 -36.06 7.72
CA VAL A 12 27.71 -35.51 8.44
C VAL A 12 26.53 -35.19 7.52
N GLY A 13 26.75 -34.94 6.22
CA GLY A 13 25.70 -34.53 5.29
C GLY A 13 26.20 -33.73 4.09
N THR A 14 25.27 -33.21 3.29
CA THR A 14 25.55 -32.26 2.20
C THR A 14 25.47 -30.85 2.74
N VAL A 15 26.51 -30.04 2.53
CA VAL A 15 26.56 -28.61 2.90
C VAL A 15 26.62 -27.80 1.62
N ARG A 16 25.68 -26.87 1.43
CA ARG A 16 25.64 -25.91 0.32
C ARG A 16 25.78 -24.51 0.89
N LEU A 17 26.71 -23.74 0.33
CA LEU A 17 26.96 -22.36 0.68
C LEU A 17 26.78 -21.48 -0.55
N ASN A 18 26.08 -20.37 -0.35
CA ASN A 18 25.87 -19.33 -1.34
C ASN A 18 26.18 -17.97 -0.70
N SER A 19 27.12 -17.23 -1.26
CA SER A 19 27.46 -15.88 -0.81
C SER A 19 27.55 -14.93 -1.98
N ALA A 20 27.13 -13.70 -1.77
CA ALA A 20 26.98 -12.69 -2.79
C ALA A 20 27.28 -11.31 -2.22
N LEU A 21 28.12 -10.54 -2.94
CA LEU A 21 28.37 -9.14 -2.69
C LEU A 21 28.11 -8.35 -3.98
N ASP A 22 27.19 -7.42 -3.94
CA ASP A 22 26.86 -6.53 -5.04
C ASP A 22 27.15 -5.10 -4.68
N TYR A 23 27.58 -4.37 -5.70
CA TYR A 23 27.68 -2.92 -5.69
C TYR A 23 27.06 -2.42 -6.99
N SER A 24 26.19 -1.42 -6.87
CA SER A 24 25.64 -0.70 -7.99
C SER A 24 25.62 0.79 -7.67
N GLY A 25 25.77 1.63 -8.68
CA GLY A 25 25.71 3.07 -8.52
C GLY A 25 25.37 3.76 -9.83
N THR A 26 24.82 4.97 -9.72
CA THR A 26 24.69 5.90 -10.84
C THR A 26 25.94 6.78 -10.88
N PHE A 27 26.51 6.93 -12.08
CA PHE A 27 27.69 7.76 -12.33
C PHE A 27 27.41 8.88 -13.35
N ASP A 28 26.17 8.96 -13.82
CA ASP A 28 25.72 9.96 -14.79
C ASP A 28 24.88 11.02 -14.07
N ASN A 29 25.33 12.28 -14.15
CA ASN A 29 24.87 13.40 -13.33
C ASN A 29 24.32 14.53 -14.22
N SER A 30 23.24 14.27 -14.97
CA SER A 30 22.29 15.31 -15.41
C SER A 30 21.21 14.71 -16.31
N LYS A 31 19.95 15.11 -16.09
CA LYS A 31 18.96 15.20 -17.18
C LYS A 31 18.52 16.64 -17.27
N ASP A 32 19.22 17.42 -18.09
CA ASP A 32 18.62 18.61 -18.66
C ASP A 32 17.71 18.12 -19.79
N ASP A 33 16.39 18.22 -19.60
CA ASP A 33 15.42 18.10 -20.69
C ASP A 33 15.10 19.52 -21.19
N PRO A 34 15.66 19.95 -22.33
CA PRO A 34 15.45 21.29 -22.86
C PRO A 34 13.99 21.57 -23.25
N ASP A 35 13.18 20.52 -23.50
CA ASP A 35 11.79 20.65 -23.94
C ASP A 35 10.83 20.90 -22.76
N ILE A 36 11.24 20.58 -21.53
CA ILE A 36 10.48 20.87 -20.29
C ILE A 36 10.90 22.21 -19.69
N ASN A 37 12.12 22.66 -19.96
CA ASN A 37 12.80 23.69 -19.18
C ASN A 37 12.72 25.09 -19.81
N LEU A 38 11.57 25.49 -20.39
CA LEU A 38 11.18 26.79 -21.02
C LEU A 38 11.96 28.06 -20.56
N GLY A 39 13.28 28.11 -20.73
CA GLY A 39 14.18 29.16 -20.21
C GLY A 39 14.61 29.08 -18.73
N ASN A 40 14.33 28.01 -17.97
CA ASN A 40 14.69 27.91 -16.55
C ASN A 40 16.10 27.32 -16.32
N ARG A 41 16.82 27.87 -15.33
CA ARG A 41 18.21 27.50 -14.95
C ARG A 41 18.26 26.41 -13.87
N ASP A 42 17.25 25.55 -13.80
CA ASP A 42 17.10 24.62 -12.69
C ASP A 42 18.00 23.39 -12.88
N ILE A 43 18.77 23.04 -11.85
CA ILE A 43 19.68 21.90 -11.83
C ILE A 43 19.09 20.81 -10.95
N PHE A 44 18.98 19.60 -11.50
CA PHE A 44 18.54 18.40 -10.78
C PHE A 44 19.60 17.31 -10.85
N ILE A 45 20.08 16.86 -9.68
CA ILE A 45 21.06 15.79 -9.55
C ILE A 45 20.45 14.67 -8.70
N SER A 46 20.60 13.43 -9.16
CA SER A 46 20.19 12.23 -8.44
C SER A 46 21.32 11.21 -8.44
N GLU A 47 21.91 10.99 -7.27
CA GLU A 47 23.00 10.04 -7.06
C GLU A 47 22.50 8.90 -6.19
N ARG A 48 22.76 7.66 -6.63
CA ARG A 48 22.48 6.46 -5.85
C ARG A 48 23.70 5.57 -5.82
N GLN A 49 24.09 5.16 -4.62
CA GLN A 49 25.16 4.20 -4.36
C GLN A 49 24.58 3.10 -3.49
N HIS A 50 24.77 1.84 -3.87
CA HIS A 50 24.09 0.71 -3.25
C HIS A 50 25.03 -0.47 -3.10
N ILE A 51 25.16 -0.97 -1.87
CA ILE A 51 25.92 -2.19 -1.55
C ILE A 51 24.95 -3.20 -0.93
N GLN A 52 25.01 -4.44 -1.42
CA GLN A 52 24.21 -5.54 -0.90
C GLN A 52 25.08 -6.76 -0.62
N LEU A 53 24.92 -7.33 0.57
CA LEU A 53 25.54 -8.57 0.99
C LEU A 53 24.46 -9.62 1.25
N SER A 54 24.67 -10.84 0.77
CA SER A 54 23.87 -11.99 1.16
C SER A 54 24.74 -13.22 1.36
N HIS A 55 24.37 -14.02 2.35
CA HIS A 55 25.07 -15.21 2.76
C HIS A 55 24.06 -16.23 3.24
N GLY A 56 24.08 -17.41 2.64
CA GLY A 56 23.17 -18.50 2.96
C GLY A 56 23.91 -19.82 3.04
N MET A 57 23.44 -20.68 3.95
CA MET A 57 23.92 -22.05 4.07
C MET A 57 22.74 -22.99 4.26
N ASP A 58 22.80 -24.12 3.56
CA ASP A 58 21.86 -25.22 3.63
C ASP A 58 22.64 -26.49 3.97
N ILE A 59 22.29 -27.15 5.06
CA ILE A 59 22.85 -28.43 5.45
C ILE A 59 21.75 -29.47 5.41
N GLN A 60 21.94 -30.51 4.60
CA GLN A 60 21.12 -31.72 4.63
C GLN A 60 21.90 -32.81 5.34
N PHE A 61 21.42 -33.23 6.51
CA PHE A 61 22.12 -34.19 7.34
C PHE A 61 21.82 -35.63 6.92
N ASN A 62 22.85 -36.46 6.89
CA ASN A 62 22.68 -37.91 6.74
C ASN A 62 22.34 -38.56 8.09
N LYS A 63 23.09 -38.17 9.14
CA LYS A 63 22.89 -38.63 10.52
C LYS A 63 23.50 -37.62 11.48
N ASN A 64 22.76 -37.21 12.50
CA ASN A 64 23.25 -36.36 13.59
C ASN A 64 22.55 -36.72 14.91
N ARG A 65 23.10 -36.25 16.04
CA ARG A 65 22.59 -36.57 17.38
C ARG A 65 21.19 -36.03 17.66
N LEU A 66 20.77 -35.00 16.94
CA LEU A 66 19.48 -34.34 17.10
C LEU A 66 18.40 -34.91 16.17
N ALA A 67 18.73 -35.90 15.33
CA ALA A 67 17.85 -36.43 14.29
C ALA A 67 17.28 -35.33 13.35
N LEU A 68 18.04 -34.25 13.13
CA LEU A 68 17.70 -33.18 12.19
C LEU A 68 17.83 -33.69 10.76
N TYR A 69 16.88 -33.35 9.89
CA TYR A 69 16.97 -33.59 8.46
C TYR A 69 17.69 -32.44 7.75
N SER A 70 17.30 -31.19 8.03
CA SER A 70 17.93 -30.01 7.43
C SER A 70 18.10 -28.84 8.41
N LEU A 71 19.12 -28.01 8.14
CA LEU A 71 19.35 -26.71 8.73
C LEU A 71 19.59 -25.70 7.61
N GLU A 72 18.77 -24.66 7.55
CA GLU A 72 18.92 -23.52 6.65
C GLU A 72 19.21 -22.28 7.50
N TYR A 73 20.21 -21.50 7.11
CA TYR A 73 20.32 -20.12 7.59
C TYR A 73 20.56 -19.15 6.44
N THR A 74 20.11 -17.92 6.63
CA THR A 74 20.31 -16.81 5.69
C THR A 74 20.63 -15.55 6.47
N LEU A 75 21.61 -14.78 5.99
CA LEU A 75 21.97 -13.46 6.44
C LEU A 75 22.02 -12.54 5.23
N SER A 76 21.44 -11.36 5.32
CA SER A 76 21.63 -10.32 4.32
C SER A 76 21.69 -8.93 4.95
N ALA A 77 22.40 -8.04 4.27
CA ALA A 77 22.52 -6.64 4.61
C ALA A 77 22.48 -5.80 3.33
N ASP A 78 21.81 -4.67 3.40
CA ASP A 78 21.61 -3.73 2.30
C ASP A 78 21.87 -2.33 2.83
N ALA A 79 22.75 -1.59 2.18
CA ALA A 79 23.05 -0.22 2.53
C ALA A 79 23.05 0.64 1.27
N GLN A 80 22.29 1.73 1.30
CA GLN A 80 22.23 2.67 0.18
C GLN A 80 22.57 4.07 0.66
N ARG A 81 23.15 4.86 -0.24
CA ARG A 81 23.30 6.30 -0.12
C ARG A 81 22.61 6.93 -1.31
N GLU A 82 21.61 7.74 -1.01
CA GLU A 82 20.76 8.41 -1.98
C GLU A 82 20.87 9.91 -1.75
N ILE A 83 21.21 10.64 -2.80
CA ILE A 83 21.24 12.11 -2.78
C ILE A 83 20.39 12.62 -3.92
N MET A 84 19.41 13.44 -3.58
CA MET A 84 18.75 14.31 -4.53
C MET A 84 19.16 15.74 -4.23
N PHE A 85 19.61 16.47 -5.25
CA PHE A 85 19.96 17.87 -5.13
C PHE A 85 19.20 18.69 -6.18
N ILE A 86 18.66 19.82 -5.73
CA ILE A 86 17.93 20.77 -6.54
C ILE A 86 18.56 22.15 -6.33
N ASP A 87 18.95 22.82 -7.41
CA ASP A 87 19.24 24.27 -7.45
C ASP A 87 18.21 24.91 -8.37
N ARG A 88 17.42 25.85 -7.87
CA ARG A 88 16.26 26.39 -8.59
C ARG A 88 16.13 27.89 -8.39
N TYR A 89 15.80 28.61 -9.46
CA TYR A 89 15.36 29.99 -9.34
C TYR A 89 13.88 30.05 -8.92
N VAL A 90 13.63 30.66 -7.77
CA VAL A 90 12.28 30.79 -7.19
C VAL A 90 11.82 32.23 -7.33
N SER A 91 10.59 32.43 -7.79
CA SER A 91 9.92 33.74 -7.88
C SER A 91 8.52 33.63 -7.28
N ILE A 92 8.24 34.44 -6.25
CA ILE A 92 7.01 34.34 -5.43
C ILE A 92 6.02 35.46 -5.79
N GLY A 93 6.49 36.57 -6.37
CA GLY A 93 5.67 37.70 -6.82
C GLY A 93 4.97 38.52 -5.73
N LEU A 94 4.57 37.89 -4.62
CA LEU A 94 3.82 38.48 -3.50
C LEU A 94 4.65 38.57 -2.22
N THR A 95 4.20 39.42 -1.30
CA THR A 95 4.78 39.56 0.05
C THR A 95 4.28 38.41 0.92
N THR A 96 5.04 37.30 0.89
CA THR A 96 4.69 36.04 1.54
C THR A 96 5.49 35.89 2.84
N PRO A 97 4.82 35.76 4.00
CA PRO A 97 5.48 35.52 5.29
C PRO A 97 6.28 34.21 5.31
N ILE A 98 7.39 34.18 6.06
CA ILE A 98 8.19 32.98 6.29
C ILE A 98 7.52 32.13 7.38
N LEU A 99 7.09 30.91 7.02
CA LEU A 99 6.35 29.98 7.89
C LEU A 99 7.20 28.78 8.30
N ALA A 100 8.26 29.03 9.08
CA ALA A 100 9.28 28.02 9.43
C ALA A 100 9.47 27.80 10.94
N ALA A 101 8.62 28.40 11.79
CA ALA A 101 8.78 28.30 13.24
C ALA A 101 8.61 26.85 13.75
N VAL A 102 9.53 26.37 14.58
CA VAL A 102 9.49 25.00 15.15
C VAL A 102 8.94 24.95 16.58
N THR A 103 8.64 26.11 17.17
CA THR A 103 8.08 26.24 18.52
C THR A 103 6.67 26.83 18.44
N PRO A 104 5.76 26.42 19.33
CA PRO A 104 4.43 26.99 19.37
C PRO A 104 4.46 28.47 19.82
N GLY A 105 3.46 29.23 19.42
CA GLY A 105 3.24 30.61 19.87
C GLY A 105 3.13 31.65 18.75
N GLU A 106 2.84 32.87 19.17
CA GLU A 106 2.68 34.05 18.32
C GLU A 106 4.02 34.77 18.14
N ARG A 107 4.35 35.19 16.92
CA ARG A 107 5.61 35.90 16.63
C ARG A 107 5.55 36.74 15.37
N TYR A 108 6.39 37.77 15.33
CA TYR A 108 6.72 38.47 14.09
C TYR A 108 7.59 37.56 13.21
N VAL A 109 7.31 37.56 11.92
CA VAL A 109 8.08 36.81 10.92
C VAL A 109 8.53 37.71 9.78
N GLY A 110 9.64 37.35 9.15
CA GLY A 110 10.10 37.99 7.93
C GLY A 110 9.26 37.60 6.71
N PHE A 111 9.62 38.18 5.57
CA PHE A 111 9.05 37.85 4.28
C PHE A 111 10.09 37.19 3.40
N TYR A 112 9.66 36.24 2.55
CA TYR A 112 10.51 35.75 1.49
C TYR A 112 10.89 36.88 0.53
N PRO A 113 12.12 36.88 -0.02
CA PRO A 113 12.45 37.77 -1.12
C PRO A 113 11.51 37.52 -2.32
N THR A 114 11.29 38.55 -3.14
CA THR A 114 10.43 38.44 -4.34
C THR A 114 10.93 37.36 -5.31
N SER A 115 12.25 37.20 -5.38
CA SER A 115 12.92 36.14 -6.11
C SER A 115 14.30 35.83 -5.52
N TYR A 116 14.77 34.59 -5.66
CA TYR A 116 16.06 34.11 -5.14
C TYR A 116 16.45 32.77 -5.80
N ASN A 117 17.74 32.40 -5.69
CA ASN A 117 18.18 31.03 -5.97
C ASN A 117 18.07 30.21 -4.69
N ALA A 118 17.43 29.05 -4.79
CA ALA A 118 17.18 28.15 -3.69
C ALA A 118 17.91 26.83 -3.93
N ARG A 119 18.47 26.25 -2.86
CA ARG A 119 19.11 24.94 -2.90
C ARG A 119 18.49 24.02 -1.88
N GLN A 120 18.20 22.79 -2.29
CA GLN A 120 17.73 21.72 -1.41
C GLN A 120 18.51 20.44 -1.70
N THR A 121 18.96 19.78 -0.65
CA THR A 121 19.51 18.43 -0.71
C THR A 121 18.65 17.51 0.13
N VAL A 122 18.25 16.37 -0.42
CA VAL A 122 17.62 15.27 0.32
C VAL A 122 18.62 14.13 0.40
N GLU A 123 19.07 13.79 1.60
CA GLU A 123 20.01 12.69 1.82
C GLU A 123 19.33 11.51 2.52
N GLY A 124 19.22 10.40 1.80
CA GLY A 124 18.84 9.08 2.30
C GLY A 124 20.05 8.20 2.59
N LEU A 125 20.05 7.53 3.74
CA LEU A 125 20.99 6.45 4.08
C LEU A 125 20.22 5.24 4.60
N PRO A 126 19.36 4.61 3.78
CA PRO A 126 18.61 3.43 4.20
C PRO A 126 19.54 2.23 4.41
N PHE A 127 19.31 1.54 5.52
CA PHE A 127 19.98 0.31 5.91
C PHE A 127 18.93 -0.76 6.24
N TYR A 128 19.08 -1.92 5.62
CA TYR A 128 18.27 -3.10 5.90
C TYR A 128 19.16 -4.28 6.27
N SER A 129 18.71 -5.09 7.23
CA SER A 129 19.36 -6.37 7.53
C SER A 129 18.31 -7.43 7.81
N TYR A 130 18.66 -8.67 7.48
CA TYR A 130 17.80 -9.83 7.64
C TYR A 130 18.62 -11.03 8.08
N ALA A 131 18.10 -11.77 9.07
CA ALA A 131 18.67 -13.03 9.52
C ALA A 131 17.55 -14.05 9.67
N LYS A 132 17.76 -15.28 9.19
CA LYS A 132 16.82 -16.39 9.30
C LYS A 132 17.56 -17.66 9.67
N ILE A 133 16.92 -18.47 10.50
CA ILE A 133 17.27 -19.86 10.75
C ILE A 133 16.02 -20.73 10.62
N ALA A 134 16.15 -21.88 9.97
CA ALA A 134 15.09 -22.88 9.86
C ALA A 134 15.67 -24.29 10.03
N LEU A 135 14.91 -25.13 10.70
CA LEU A 135 15.24 -26.49 11.09
C LEU A 135 14.11 -27.41 10.62
N GLU A 136 14.45 -28.63 10.21
CA GLU A 136 13.47 -29.61 9.74
C GLU A 136 13.78 -30.99 10.33
N HIS A 137 12.74 -31.68 10.81
CA HIS A 137 12.79 -33.10 11.11
C HIS A 137 11.82 -33.85 10.21
N ARG A 138 12.25 -34.99 9.70
CA ARG A 138 11.40 -35.89 8.92
C ARG A 138 11.23 -37.21 9.65
N PHE A 139 9.99 -37.62 9.76
CA PHE A 139 9.59 -38.89 10.34
C PHE A 139 8.87 -39.70 9.28
N SER A 140 9.25 -40.95 9.12
CA SER A 140 8.56 -41.90 8.26
C SER A 140 8.18 -43.10 9.11
N ALA A 141 6.87 -43.27 9.35
CA ALA A 141 6.32 -44.54 9.85
C ALA A 141 6.17 -45.51 8.67
N PRO A 142 5.82 -46.82 8.84
CA PRO A 142 5.87 -47.78 7.73
C PRO A 142 5.06 -47.31 6.51
N SER A 143 5.76 -47.11 5.39
CA SER A 143 5.40 -46.83 3.98
C SER A 143 4.19 -45.95 3.60
N ARG A 144 3.31 -45.56 4.52
CA ARG A 144 2.03 -44.88 4.23
C ARG A 144 1.89 -43.50 4.87
N LEU A 145 2.56 -43.27 5.99
CA LEU A 145 2.52 -42.00 6.73
C LEU A 145 3.93 -41.39 6.78
N ALA A 146 4.07 -40.23 6.14
CA ALA A 146 5.25 -39.38 6.27
C ALA A 146 4.84 -38.06 6.94
N HIS A 147 5.74 -37.55 7.77
CA HIS A 147 5.53 -36.35 8.55
C HIS A 147 6.80 -35.50 8.58
N SER A 148 6.67 -34.19 8.37
CA SER A 148 7.79 -33.27 8.32
C SER A 148 7.53 -32.01 9.13
N VAL A 149 8.24 -31.90 10.26
CA VAL A 149 8.13 -30.76 11.18
C VAL A 149 9.19 -29.74 10.79
N ARG A 150 8.79 -28.52 10.43
CA ARG A 150 9.70 -27.40 10.15
C ARG A 150 9.48 -26.25 11.12
N TYR A 151 10.53 -25.73 11.72
CA TYR A 151 10.43 -24.58 12.64
C TYR A 151 11.66 -23.70 12.57
N GLY A 152 11.53 -22.47 13.05
CA GLY A 152 12.62 -21.51 12.98
C GLY A 152 12.20 -20.10 13.35
N GLY A 153 13.06 -19.16 13.01
CA GLY A 153 12.81 -17.75 13.25
C GLY A 153 13.58 -16.86 12.31
N ASN A 154 13.14 -15.61 12.23
CA ASN A 154 13.87 -14.57 11.53
C ASN A 154 13.79 -13.23 12.27
N ALA A 155 14.76 -12.38 11.98
CA ALA A 155 14.84 -11.01 12.43
C ALA A 155 15.05 -10.12 11.21
N ARG A 156 14.23 -9.08 11.06
CA ARG A 156 14.46 -8.01 10.09
C ARG A 156 14.64 -6.69 10.82
N TYR A 157 15.53 -5.86 10.28
CA TYR A 157 15.75 -4.51 10.75
C TYR A 157 15.83 -3.54 9.58
N ALA A 158 15.16 -2.41 9.69
CA ALA A 158 15.12 -1.36 8.69
C ALA A 158 15.27 0.01 9.37
N LYS A 159 16.20 0.85 8.90
CA LYS A 159 16.33 2.24 9.37
C LYS A 159 16.95 3.11 8.29
N ASN A 160 16.51 4.36 8.21
CA ASN A 160 17.17 5.39 7.42
C ASN A 160 18.04 6.27 8.33
N TYR A 161 19.33 6.33 8.07
CA TYR A 161 20.30 7.15 8.82
C TYR A 161 20.57 8.51 8.16
N GLY A 162 19.85 8.81 7.09
CA GLY A 162 20.02 10.02 6.29
C GLY A 162 19.75 11.29 7.09
N ARG A 163 20.36 12.39 6.65
CA ARG A 163 20.06 13.72 7.19
C ARG A 163 18.67 14.23 6.76
N GLY A 164 18.04 13.59 5.77
CA GLY A 164 16.75 13.97 5.23
C GLY A 164 16.84 15.28 4.45
N ASP A 165 15.87 16.17 4.62
CA ASP A 165 15.83 17.46 3.94
C ASP A 165 16.85 18.44 4.52
N ILE A 166 17.63 19.06 3.65
CA ILE A 166 18.64 20.07 4.00
C ILE A 166 18.45 21.26 3.06
N PHE A 167 17.95 22.36 3.58
CA PHE A 167 17.77 23.61 2.85
C PHE A 167 17.72 24.80 3.82
N ASP A 168 17.90 26.01 3.28
CA ASP A 168 17.67 27.24 4.03
C ASP A 168 16.17 27.55 4.08
N VAL A 169 15.59 27.55 5.27
CA VAL A 169 14.16 27.83 5.48
C VAL A 169 13.76 29.26 5.12
N ALA A 170 14.70 30.19 5.06
CA ALA A 170 14.44 31.55 4.57
C ALA A 170 14.44 31.64 3.05
N LEU A 171 14.98 30.63 2.35
CA LEU A 171 15.11 30.56 0.89
C LEU A 171 14.77 29.13 0.38
N PRO A 172 13.56 28.61 0.65
CA PRO A 172 13.18 27.25 0.27
C PRO A 172 12.94 27.11 -1.23
N VAL A 173 13.22 25.92 -1.79
CA VAL A 173 12.92 25.61 -3.21
C VAL A 173 11.41 25.63 -3.48
N PHE A 174 10.61 25.29 -2.49
CA PHE A 174 9.15 25.28 -2.54
C PHE A 174 8.58 26.17 -1.42
N PRO A 175 8.45 27.49 -1.63
CA PRO A 175 7.92 28.40 -0.64
C PRO A 175 6.43 28.16 -0.39
N GLY A 176 6.02 28.14 0.88
CA GLY A 176 4.65 27.88 1.31
C GLY A 176 4.56 27.14 2.65
N ASN A 177 3.40 26.53 2.92
CA ASN A 177 3.17 25.72 4.12
C ASN A 177 4.07 24.48 4.12
N GLY A 178 4.82 24.26 5.21
CA GLY A 178 5.59 23.02 5.42
C GLY A 178 7.09 23.09 5.12
N THR A 179 7.69 24.28 5.05
CA THR A 179 9.13 24.47 4.79
C THR A 179 10.00 24.24 6.04
N ARG A 180 9.94 23.03 6.60
CA ARG A 180 10.76 22.63 7.76
C ARG A 180 11.60 21.40 7.42
N PRO A 181 12.92 21.42 7.67
CA PRO A 181 13.78 20.25 7.47
C PRO A 181 13.33 19.06 8.30
N HIS A 182 13.16 17.91 7.67
CA HIS A 182 12.91 16.65 8.33
C HIS A 182 14.15 15.76 8.30
N ALA A 183 14.57 15.24 9.46
CA ALA A 183 15.75 14.39 9.56
C ALA A 183 15.38 12.90 9.66
N PHE A 184 15.60 12.13 8.59
CA PHE A 184 15.29 10.69 8.57
C PHE A 184 15.93 9.90 9.72
N ARG A 185 17.18 10.23 10.10
CA ARG A 185 17.88 9.61 11.23
C ARG A 185 17.20 9.74 12.59
N SER A 186 16.33 10.75 12.74
CA SER A 186 15.57 11.00 13.97
C SER A 186 14.44 9.99 14.14
N VAL A 187 13.96 9.39 13.05
CA VAL A 187 12.95 8.34 13.06
C VAL A 187 13.56 7.03 13.57
N PRO A 188 12.94 6.37 14.57
CA PRO A 188 13.39 5.07 15.03
C PRO A 188 13.38 4.01 13.92
N GLY A 189 14.27 3.02 14.02
CA GLY A 189 14.28 1.90 13.09
C GLY A 189 13.19 0.88 13.43
N GLU A 190 12.65 0.20 12.42
CA GLU A 190 11.76 -0.94 12.61
C GLU A 190 12.60 -2.20 12.82
N CYS A 191 12.28 -2.97 13.86
CA CYS A 191 12.79 -4.32 14.03
C CYS A 191 11.62 -5.28 14.23
N VAL A 192 11.53 -6.33 13.42
CA VAL A 192 10.52 -7.38 13.59
C VAL A 192 11.21 -8.71 13.82
N PHE A 193 10.83 -9.36 14.92
CA PHE A 193 11.18 -10.75 15.18
C PHE A 193 10.00 -11.64 14.82
N SER A 194 10.31 -12.75 14.17
CA SER A 194 9.34 -13.73 13.72
C SER A 194 9.80 -15.12 14.15
N LEU A 195 8.86 -15.93 14.63
CA LEU A 195 9.02 -17.35 14.92
C LEU A 195 7.98 -18.13 14.14
N PHE A 196 8.30 -19.34 13.69
CA PHE A 196 7.35 -20.19 13.02
C PHE A 196 7.57 -21.66 13.35
N ALA A 197 6.50 -22.44 13.31
CA ALA A 197 6.52 -23.89 13.37
C ALA A 197 5.40 -24.44 12.47
N GLU A 198 5.68 -25.52 11.75
CA GLU A 198 4.78 -26.14 10.78
C GLU A 198 4.89 -27.66 10.79
N ASP A 199 3.73 -28.24 11.04
CA ASP A 199 3.11 -29.49 10.62
C ASP A 199 3.05 -29.85 9.15
N ASN A 200 3.65 -30.92 8.64
CA ASN A 200 3.22 -31.49 7.33
C ASN A 200 3.06 -33.00 7.39
N LEU A 201 1.82 -33.48 7.41
CA LEU A 201 1.46 -34.90 7.29
C LEU A 201 1.04 -35.22 5.86
N SER A 202 1.55 -36.32 5.32
CA SER A 202 1.09 -36.94 4.09
C SER A 202 0.77 -38.41 4.31
N LEU A 203 -0.43 -38.82 3.94
CA LEU A 203 -0.93 -40.18 3.97
C LEU A 203 -1.24 -40.63 2.54
N SER A 204 -0.60 -41.72 2.09
CA SER A 204 -0.89 -42.35 0.80
C SER A 204 -1.23 -43.82 1.00
N ALA A 205 -2.46 -44.20 0.65
CA ALA A 205 -2.98 -45.55 0.83
C ALA A 205 -3.81 -46.00 -0.39
N GLY A 206 -3.17 -46.73 -1.30
CA GLY A 206 -3.82 -47.22 -2.52
C GLY A 206 -4.27 -46.07 -3.42
N HIS A 207 -5.59 -45.93 -3.62
CA HIS A 207 -6.20 -44.85 -4.40
C HIS A 207 -6.46 -43.57 -3.61
N PHE A 208 -6.24 -43.61 -2.30
CA PHE A 208 -6.49 -42.49 -1.40
C PHE A 208 -5.21 -41.74 -1.09
N ASN A 209 -5.25 -40.41 -1.16
CA ASN A 209 -4.20 -39.53 -0.69
C ASN A 209 -4.80 -38.46 0.23
N ALA A 210 -4.14 -38.17 1.35
CA ALA A 210 -4.50 -37.07 2.21
C ALA A 210 -3.25 -36.31 2.64
N GLU A 211 -3.37 -34.99 2.69
CA GLU A 211 -2.32 -34.09 3.16
C GLU A 211 -2.93 -33.16 4.21
N LEU A 212 -2.17 -32.90 5.27
CA LEU A 212 -2.54 -31.96 6.33
C LEU A 212 -1.32 -31.14 6.70
N SER A 213 -1.40 -29.84 6.49
CA SER A 213 -0.41 -28.87 6.93
C SER A 213 -1.00 -28.01 8.04
N VAL A 214 -0.32 -27.93 9.18
CA VAL A 214 -0.76 -27.10 10.32
C VAL A 214 0.43 -26.28 10.79
N GLY A 215 0.33 -24.95 10.74
CA GLY A 215 1.43 -24.09 11.15
C GLY A 215 0.97 -22.91 11.98
N VAL A 216 1.91 -22.30 12.68
CA VAL A 216 1.73 -21.02 13.36
C VAL A 216 2.95 -20.17 13.15
N SER A 217 2.74 -18.90 12.81
CA SER A 217 3.79 -17.88 12.82
C SER A 217 3.50 -16.83 13.88
N GLY A 218 4.44 -16.55 14.77
CA GLY A 218 4.37 -15.46 15.74
C GLY A 218 5.28 -14.32 15.33
N ASN A 219 4.80 -13.08 15.36
CA ASN A 219 5.60 -11.91 15.04
C ASN A 219 5.52 -10.86 16.16
N THR A 220 6.60 -10.13 16.41
CA THR A 220 6.62 -8.99 17.35
C THR A 220 7.42 -7.84 16.76
N LEU A 221 6.92 -6.62 16.94
CA LEU A 221 7.66 -5.41 16.62
C LEU A 221 8.49 -5.02 17.85
N ALA A 222 9.80 -5.24 17.73
CA ALA A 222 10.74 -5.06 18.82
C ALA A 222 11.12 -3.60 19.02
N PHE A 223 11.64 -3.29 20.21
CA PHE A 223 12.19 -1.97 20.57
C PHE A 223 11.23 -0.77 20.44
N LEU A 224 9.92 -1.01 20.44
CA LEU A 224 8.93 0.07 20.51
C LEU A 224 9.12 0.94 21.78
N PRO A 225 8.97 2.27 21.67
CA PRO A 225 8.97 3.16 22.83
C PRO A 225 7.89 2.80 23.86
N ASN A 226 8.08 3.27 25.10
CA ASN A 226 7.06 3.14 26.13
C ASN A 226 5.77 3.86 25.70
N GLY A 227 4.60 3.29 26.02
CA GLY A 227 3.29 3.82 25.64
C GLY A 227 2.63 3.10 24.45
N TYR A 228 3.40 2.47 23.55
CA TYR A 228 2.83 1.75 22.42
C TYR A 228 2.10 0.47 22.84
N SER A 229 0.87 0.31 22.38
CA SER A 229 0.00 -0.84 22.65
C SER A 229 0.55 -2.17 22.15
N MET A 230 1.39 -2.19 21.11
CA MET A 230 2.06 -3.39 20.59
C MET A 230 3.34 -3.79 21.35
N ARG A 231 3.85 -2.95 22.25
CA ARG A 231 5.14 -3.16 22.89
C ARG A 231 5.19 -4.48 23.66
N LYS A 232 6.25 -5.27 23.43
CA LYS A 232 6.49 -6.59 24.07
C LYS A 232 5.37 -7.62 23.82
N LYS A 233 4.52 -7.43 22.81
CA LYS A 233 3.46 -8.39 22.45
C LYS A 233 3.86 -9.21 21.23
N TRP A 234 3.52 -10.49 21.28
CA TRP A 234 3.60 -11.40 20.13
C TRP A 234 2.22 -11.57 19.51
N PHE A 235 2.18 -11.55 18.19
CA PHE A 235 0.97 -11.72 17.39
C PHE A 235 1.08 -13.02 16.60
N PHE A 236 0.22 -13.98 16.92
CA PHE A 236 0.26 -15.33 16.36
C PHE A 236 -0.79 -15.52 15.27
N ASP A 237 -0.35 -16.04 14.15
CA ASP A 237 -1.14 -16.30 12.95
C ASP A 237 -1.14 -17.81 12.65
N PRO A 238 -2.06 -18.58 13.25
CA PRO A 238 -2.21 -20.00 12.94
C PRO A 238 -2.82 -20.19 11.55
N ARG A 239 -2.43 -21.28 10.88
CA ARG A 239 -2.90 -21.70 9.56
C ARG A 239 -3.04 -23.20 9.50
N VAL A 240 -4.08 -23.67 8.83
CA VAL A 240 -4.29 -25.08 8.51
C VAL A 240 -4.64 -25.20 7.04
N ASN A 241 -4.08 -26.20 6.36
CA ASN A 241 -4.46 -26.61 5.02
C ASN A 241 -4.66 -28.12 5.02
N ALA A 242 -5.74 -28.60 4.41
CA ALA A 242 -6.01 -30.02 4.28
C ALA A 242 -6.37 -30.34 2.83
N LEU A 243 -5.95 -31.49 2.35
CA LEU A 243 -6.33 -32.06 1.07
C LEU A 243 -6.72 -33.51 1.27
N VAL A 244 -7.82 -33.92 0.64
CA VAL A 244 -8.24 -35.31 0.54
C VAL A 244 -8.54 -35.59 -0.92
N GLY A 245 -7.85 -36.58 -1.47
CA GLY A 245 -7.99 -37.02 -2.85
C GLY A 245 -8.28 -38.50 -2.96
N TYR A 246 -8.97 -38.85 -4.04
CA TYR A 246 -9.24 -40.22 -4.42
C TYR A 246 -9.13 -40.39 -5.93
N SER A 247 -8.42 -41.44 -6.34
CA SER A 247 -8.24 -41.85 -7.73
C SER A 247 -9.25 -42.93 -8.12
N PHE A 248 -10.31 -42.54 -8.82
CA PHE A 248 -11.32 -43.42 -9.40
C PHE A 248 -10.89 -43.98 -10.77
N LEU A 249 -11.54 -45.06 -11.22
CA LEU A 249 -11.51 -45.52 -12.61
C LEU A 249 -10.09 -45.67 -13.20
N ASN A 250 -9.27 -46.54 -12.61
CA ASN A 250 -7.93 -46.80 -13.12
C ASN A 250 -7.98 -47.60 -14.44
N ASN A 251 -8.16 -46.90 -15.56
CA ASN A 251 -8.19 -47.48 -16.90
C ASN A 251 -6.79 -47.41 -17.54
N HIS A 252 -6.29 -48.55 -18.03
CA HIS A 252 -4.98 -48.65 -18.70
C HIS A 252 -4.78 -47.66 -19.87
N ARG A 253 -5.85 -47.20 -20.52
CA ARG A 253 -5.78 -46.31 -21.69
C ARG A 253 -5.84 -44.82 -21.35
N TYR A 254 -6.49 -44.44 -20.24
CA TYR A 254 -6.83 -43.04 -19.96
C TYR A 254 -6.35 -42.54 -18.60
N GLY A 255 -5.77 -43.43 -17.78
CA GLY A 255 -5.39 -43.14 -16.40
C GLY A 255 -6.60 -42.99 -15.47
N PRO A 256 -6.36 -42.77 -14.17
CA PRO A 256 -7.43 -42.58 -13.19
C PRO A 256 -8.12 -41.22 -13.35
N LEU A 257 -9.42 -41.19 -13.04
CA LEU A 257 -10.14 -39.97 -12.69
C LEU A 257 -9.77 -39.61 -11.26
N SER A 258 -8.94 -38.58 -11.07
CA SER A 258 -8.56 -38.10 -9.74
C SER A 258 -9.51 -37.00 -9.32
N VAL A 259 -10.09 -37.10 -8.13
CA VAL A 259 -10.92 -36.06 -7.52
C VAL A 259 -10.29 -35.69 -6.19
N GLU A 260 -10.21 -34.40 -5.91
CA GLU A 260 -9.67 -33.86 -4.67
C GLU A 260 -10.57 -32.76 -4.11
N ILE A 261 -10.68 -32.71 -2.79
CA ILE A 261 -11.20 -31.58 -2.04
C ILE A 261 -10.08 -31.09 -1.16
N SER A 262 -9.76 -29.81 -1.26
CA SER A 262 -8.81 -29.15 -0.38
C SER A 262 -9.44 -27.93 0.27
N GLY A 263 -8.91 -27.52 1.41
CA GLY A 263 -9.34 -26.31 2.08
C GLY A 263 -8.26 -25.79 3.00
N GLY A 264 -8.27 -24.48 3.18
CA GLY A 264 -7.32 -23.78 4.02
C GLY A 264 -8.02 -22.73 4.86
N ALA A 265 -7.53 -22.50 6.08
CA ALA A 265 -7.98 -21.41 6.93
C ALA A 265 -6.80 -20.85 7.71
N GLY A 266 -6.72 -19.53 7.84
CA GLY A 266 -5.61 -18.93 8.56
C GLY A 266 -5.71 -17.44 8.78
N TRP A 267 -4.90 -16.98 9.73
CA TRP A 267 -4.72 -15.57 10.02
C TRP A 267 -3.49 -15.00 9.30
N LEU A 268 -3.49 -13.69 9.11
CA LEU A 268 -2.35 -12.91 8.66
C LEU A 268 -2.39 -11.56 9.38
N SER A 269 -1.31 -11.25 10.12
CA SER A 269 -1.13 -9.96 10.76
C SER A 269 -0.13 -9.10 9.99
N LEU A 270 -0.51 -7.86 9.70
CA LEU A 270 0.34 -6.84 9.09
C LEU A 270 0.62 -5.73 10.11
N PHE A 271 1.90 -5.47 10.40
CA PHE A 271 2.29 -4.35 11.27
C PHE A 271 2.14 -3.00 10.54
N PRO A 272 1.93 -1.89 11.27
CA PRO A 272 1.94 -0.56 10.68
C PRO A 272 3.34 -0.22 10.15
N THR A 273 3.39 0.67 9.18
CA THR A 273 4.66 1.17 8.62
C THR A 273 5.39 2.08 9.61
N ILE A 274 6.68 2.34 9.37
CA ILE A 274 7.47 3.31 10.15
C ILE A 274 6.78 4.69 10.19
N ASP A 275 6.29 5.18 9.05
CA ASP A 275 5.63 6.48 8.97
C ASP A 275 4.30 6.52 9.75
N GLN A 276 3.61 5.38 9.85
CA GLN A 276 2.41 5.26 10.68
C GLN A 276 2.75 5.18 12.18
N LEU A 277 3.87 4.55 12.54
CA LEU A 277 4.32 4.40 13.92
C LEU A 277 4.95 5.66 14.48
N PHE A 278 5.71 6.38 13.66
CA PHE A 278 6.45 7.58 14.04
C PHE A 278 6.11 8.75 13.11
N PRO A 279 4.82 9.12 13.03
CA PRO A 279 4.38 10.24 12.21
C PRO A 279 5.08 11.53 12.63
N GLU A 280 5.27 12.41 11.67
CA GLU A 280 5.85 13.72 11.92
C GLU A 280 4.95 14.60 12.79
N LYS A 281 5.56 15.61 13.41
CA LYS A 281 4.80 16.68 14.05
C LYS A 281 4.11 17.50 12.98
N GLU A 282 2.88 17.89 13.24
CA GLU A 282 2.18 18.83 12.39
C GLU A 282 2.40 20.26 12.85
N TYR A 283 2.67 21.12 11.88
CA TYR A 283 2.85 22.55 12.09
C TYR A 283 1.71 23.28 11.41
N ILE A 284 0.89 23.96 12.21
CA ILE A 284 -0.25 24.74 11.73
C ILE A 284 0.11 26.21 11.92
N ASP A 285 0.41 26.88 10.82
CA ASP A 285 0.77 28.29 10.80
C ASP A 285 -0.44 29.12 10.38
N ILE A 286 -0.94 29.94 11.30
CA ILE A 286 -2.06 30.86 11.06
C ILE A 286 -1.50 32.27 10.95
N VAL A 287 -1.67 32.89 9.80
CA VAL A 287 -1.27 34.27 9.57
C VAL A 287 -2.30 35.19 10.23
N GLU A 288 -1.93 35.79 11.35
CA GLU A 288 -2.77 36.67 12.16
C GLU A 288 -2.77 38.11 11.62
N LEU A 289 -1.64 38.54 11.05
CA LEU A 289 -1.48 39.80 10.32
C LEU A 289 -0.55 39.59 9.12
N ASN A 290 -0.93 40.08 7.94
CA ASN A 290 -0.05 40.22 6.79
C ASN A 290 -0.21 41.63 6.20
N TYR A 291 0.67 42.54 6.60
CA TYR A 291 0.60 43.95 6.21
C TYR A 291 1.65 44.30 5.15
N TRP A 292 1.18 44.91 4.07
CA TRP A 292 1.99 45.36 2.95
C TRP A 292 2.19 46.89 2.96
N HIS A 293 3.37 47.32 2.51
CA HIS A 293 3.74 48.73 2.35
C HIS A 293 4.80 48.87 1.23
N GLU A 294 4.87 50.02 0.55
CA GLU A 294 5.85 50.28 -0.52
C GLU A 294 7.27 50.19 0.03
N ARG A 295 7.52 50.87 1.15
CA ARG A 295 8.73 50.73 1.97
C ARG A 295 8.78 49.35 2.62
N LYS A 296 9.81 48.56 2.29
CA LYS A 296 9.94 47.16 2.76
C LYS A 296 10.09 47.07 4.27
N GLU A 297 10.77 48.04 4.86
CA GLU A 297 11.01 48.17 6.30
C GLU A 297 9.75 48.40 7.15
N TYR A 298 8.62 48.78 6.53
CA TYR A 298 7.34 48.96 7.22
C TYR A 298 6.40 47.76 7.10
N ARG A 299 6.76 46.76 6.28
CA ARG A 299 5.97 45.54 6.14
C ARG A 299 6.04 44.74 7.42
N THR A 300 4.91 44.14 7.81
CA THR A 300 4.83 43.37 9.06
C THR A 300 3.98 42.13 8.84
N ALA A 301 4.51 40.97 9.22
CA ALA A 301 3.75 39.75 9.33
C ALA A 301 3.81 39.23 10.77
N TYR A 302 2.66 38.79 11.27
CA TYR A 302 2.52 38.20 12.58
C TYR A 302 1.80 36.86 12.42
N VAL A 303 2.40 35.81 12.95
CA VAL A 303 1.96 34.42 12.73
C VAL A 303 1.84 33.73 14.07
N ARG A 304 0.78 32.93 14.21
CA ARG A 304 0.60 31.99 15.31
C ARG A 304 0.87 30.58 14.82
N THR A 305 1.87 29.93 15.41
CA THR A 305 2.23 28.55 15.09
C THR A 305 1.72 27.62 16.17
N TYR A 306 1.02 26.57 15.76
CA TYR A 306 0.74 25.40 16.59
C TYR A 306 1.64 24.24 16.18
N VAL A 307 2.09 23.47 17.17
CA VAL A 307 2.87 22.25 16.96
C VAL A 307 2.12 21.09 17.62
N GLN A 308 1.60 20.18 16.81
CA GLN A 308 0.81 19.04 17.27
C GLN A 308 1.61 17.76 17.08
N THR A 309 1.68 16.93 18.12
CA THR A 309 2.23 15.57 18.02
C THR A 309 1.13 14.61 17.65
N VAL A 310 1.33 13.84 16.59
CA VAL A 310 0.41 12.79 16.17
C VAL A 310 0.65 11.54 17.02
N ASP A 311 -0.36 11.10 17.78
CA ASP A 311 -0.26 9.92 18.64
C ASP A 311 -0.61 8.63 17.86
N ALA A 312 0.40 7.80 17.61
CA ALA A 312 0.25 6.49 16.97
C ALA A 312 0.37 5.33 17.98
N SER A 313 0.42 5.61 19.29
CA SER A 313 0.68 4.61 20.33
C SER A 313 -0.39 3.52 20.40
N GLN A 314 -1.63 3.83 19.99
CA GLN A 314 -2.76 2.91 20.04
C GLN A 314 -2.86 1.95 18.85
N LEU A 315 -2.01 2.11 17.82
CA LEU A 315 -2.01 1.22 16.67
C LEU A 315 -1.75 -0.23 17.06
N MET A 316 -2.47 -1.14 16.41
CA MET A 316 -2.34 -2.59 16.51
C MET A 316 -2.17 -3.18 15.11
N PRO A 317 -1.62 -4.40 14.95
CA PRO A 317 -1.46 -4.99 13.62
C PRO A 317 -2.83 -5.21 12.98
N ALA A 318 -2.96 -4.88 11.69
CA ALA A 318 -4.14 -5.21 10.91
C ALA A 318 -4.19 -6.74 10.75
N ARG A 319 -5.29 -7.37 11.18
CA ARG A 319 -5.45 -8.83 11.21
C ARG A 319 -6.51 -9.26 10.24
N ASN A 320 -6.09 -10.11 9.32
CA ASN A 320 -6.94 -10.67 8.29
C ASN A 320 -7.13 -12.16 8.52
N PHE A 321 -8.36 -12.64 8.41
CA PHE A 321 -8.69 -14.06 8.43
C PHE A 321 -9.25 -14.48 7.07
N LYS A 322 -8.62 -15.48 6.45
CA LYS A 322 -9.07 -16.06 5.19
C LYS A 322 -9.33 -17.54 5.37
N TRP A 323 -10.40 -18.02 4.77
CA TRP A 323 -10.60 -19.45 4.52
C TRP A 323 -11.04 -19.70 3.09
N GLU A 324 -10.70 -20.87 2.58
CA GLU A 324 -11.03 -21.30 1.22
C GLU A 324 -11.31 -22.80 1.17
N VAL A 325 -12.15 -23.20 0.22
CA VAL A 325 -12.42 -24.59 -0.13
C VAL A 325 -12.33 -24.72 -1.64
N ARG A 326 -11.61 -25.74 -2.08
CA ARG A 326 -11.34 -26.02 -3.48
C ARG A 326 -11.74 -27.44 -3.82
N PHE A 327 -12.48 -27.57 -4.91
CA PHE A 327 -12.71 -28.82 -5.60
C PHE A 327 -11.78 -28.93 -6.80
N GLY A 328 -11.09 -30.06 -6.93
CA GLY A 328 -10.23 -30.39 -8.05
C GLY A 328 -10.63 -31.72 -8.68
N SER A 329 -10.54 -31.80 -10.00
CA SER A 329 -10.75 -33.05 -10.73
C SER A 329 -9.82 -33.10 -11.94
N SER A 330 -9.23 -34.26 -12.22
CA SER A 330 -8.44 -34.48 -13.42
C SER A 330 -8.66 -35.87 -14.00
N TRP A 331 -8.74 -35.95 -15.33
CA TRP A 331 -8.92 -37.21 -16.04
C TRP A 331 -8.41 -37.09 -17.47
N ASN A 332 -7.53 -38.01 -17.90
CA ASN A 332 -7.07 -38.09 -19.29
C ASN A 332 -6.56 -36.73 -19.86
N GLY A 333 -5.87 -35.95 -19.03
CA GLY A 333 -5.34 -34.62 -19.37
C GLY A 333 -6.36 -33.49 -19.38
N TYR A 334 -7.64 -33.74 -19.06
CA TYR A 334 -8.60 -32.71 -18.68
C TYR A 334 -8.45 -32.39 -17.21
N SER A 335 -8.68 -31.14 -16.83
CA SER A 335 -8.67 -30.70 -15.43
C SER A 335 -9.74 -29.67 -15.15
N LEU A 336 -10.34 -29.74 -13.97
CA LEU A 336 -11.28 -28.77 -13.41
C LEU A 336 -10.78 -28.39 -12.02
N SER A 337 -10.81 -27.10 -11.71
CA SER A 337 -10.53 -26.56 -10.39
C SER A 337 -11.54 -25.47 -10.11
N VAL A 338 -12.21 -25.51 -8.96
CA VAL A 338 -13.13 -24.47 -8.49
C VAL A 338 -12.83 -24.17 -7.04
N THR A 339 -12.58 -22.90 -6.71
CA THR A 339 -12.24 -22.43 -5.37
C THR A 339 -13.27 -21.41 -4.93
N TYR A 340 -13.83 -21.59 -3.73
CA TYR A 340 -14.58 -20.55 -3.03
C TYR A 340 -13.74 -20.05 -1.85
N PHE A 341 -13.68 -18.74 -1.65
CA PHE A 341 -12.99 -18.17 -0.49
C PHE A 341 -13.77 -17.00 0.12
N LYS A 342 -13.48 -16.78 1.41
CA LYS A 342 -13.93 -15.61 2.16
C LYS A 342 -12.81 -15.09 3.04
N GLU A 343 -12.69 -13.78 3.05
CA GLU A 343 -11.63 -13.04 3.74
C GLU A 343 -12.26 -11.87 4.52
N THR A 344 -11.86 -11.71 5.78
CA THR A 344 -12.35 -10.64 6.67
C THR A 344 -11.20 -10.01 7.42
N MET A 345 -11.12 -8.68 7.37
CA MET A 345 -10.22 -7.84 8.17
C MET A 345 -11.04 -6.69 8.74
N ASP A 346 -11.31 -6.67 10.04
CA ASP A 346 -12.15 -5.65 10.67
C ASP A 346 -11.35 -4.52 11.35
N ASN A 347 -10.00 -4.57 11.35
CA ASN A 347 -9.13 -3.61 12.03
C ASN A 347 -7.97 -3.08 11.15
N GLY A 348 -8.23 -2.88 9.86
CA GLY A 348 -7.28 -2.28 8.91
C GLY A 348 -6.88 -0.85 9.28
N PHE A 349 -5.71 -0.43 8.80
CA PHE A 349 -5.18 0.91 9.06
C PHE A 349 -5.97 2.02 8.35
N ARG A 350 -6.13 3.15 9.02
CA ARG A 350 -6.70 4.38 8.49
C ARG A 350 -6.08 5.57 9.22
N THR A 351 -6.03 6.73 8.58
CA THR A 351 -5.82 8.00 9.30
C THR A 351 -7.20 8.59 9.60
N SER A 352 -7.65 8.45 10.84
CA SER A 352 -8.83 9.20 11.33
C SER A 352 -8.46 10.64 11.63
N ASN A 353 -9.44 11.49 11.86
CA ASN A 353 -9.21 12.84 12.35
C ASN A 353 -9.80 13.01 13.74
N GLU A 354 -9.12 13.78 14.58
CA GLU A 354 -9.63 14.30 15.83
C GLU A 354 -9.86 15.81 15.66
N PHE A 355 -11.06 16.28 16.00
CA PHE A 355 -11.35 17.71 15.95
C PHE A 355 -10.63 18.46 17.08
N ARG A 356 -9.88 19.50 16.72
CA ARG A 356 -9.23 20.42 17.66
C ARG A 356 -9.52 21.87 17.26
N PRO A 357 -10.21 22.66 18.11
CA PRO A 357 -10.36 24.09 17.86
C PRO A 357 -9.06 24.82 18.18
N LEU A 358 -8.51 25.54 17.20
CA LEU A 358 -7.27 26.30 17.36
C LEU A 358 -7.58 27.81 17.38
N PRO A 359 -7.57 28.48 18.56
CA PRO A 359 -7.85 29.91 18.64
C PRO A 359 -6.78 30.76 17.93
N PHE A 360 -7.15 31.89 17.37
CA PHE A 360 -6.20 32.85 16.80
C PHE A 360 -6.79 34.26 16.83
N ARG A 361 -5.93 35.25 16.64
CA ARG A 361 -6.29 36.66 16.52
C ARG A 361 -6.20 37.09 15.07
N ARG A 362 -7.29 37.63 14.51
CA ARG A 362 -7.29 38.22 13.18
C ARG A 362 -7.17 39.73 13.31
N TYR A 363 -5.95 40.25 13.13
CA TYR A 363 -5.70 41.69 13.21
C TYR A 363 -6.27 42.42 11.98
N ARG A 364 -6.90 43.57 12.21
CA ARG A 364 -7.51 44.38 11.15
C ARG A 364 -6.49 45.29 10.51
N ALA A 365 -5.86 44.83 9.43
CA ALA A 365 -4.82 45.57 8.72
C ALA A 365 -5.32 46.94 8.20
N GLU A 366 -6.62 47.08 7.94
CA GLU A 366 -7.27 48.29 7.46
C GLU A 366 -7.29 49.42 8.50
N SER A 367 -7.13 49.08 9.79
CA SER A 367 -7.05 50.08 10.87
C SER A 367 -5.69 50.78 10.96
N ILE A 368 -4.69 50.32 10.21
CA ILE A 368 -3.34 50.87 10.21
C ILE A 368 -3.31 52.13 9.33
N ALA A 369 -2.84 53.25 9.88
CA ALA A 369 -2.74 54.54 9.19
C ALA A 369 -1.57 54.57 8.18
N HIS A 370 -1.78 53.91 7.03
CA HIS A 370 -0.78 53.58 6.01
C HIS A 370 0.13 54.75 5.60
N SER A 371 -0.43 55.92 5.25
CA SER A 371 0.32 57.08 4.75
C SER A 371 1.17 57.80 5.80
N SER A 372 0.95 57.53 7.09
CA SER A 372 1.60 58.22 8.21
C SER A 372 2.64 57.38 8.95
N LEU A 373 2.90 56.15 8.49
CA LEU A 373 3.83 55.23 9.12
C LEU A 373 5.28 55.75 9.05
N THR A 374 5.96 55.73 10.19
CA THR A 374 7.40 56.03 10.34
C THR A 374 8.22 54.82 10.79
N ALA A 375 7.55 53.74 11.18
CA ALA A 375 8.12 52.47 11.63
C ALA A 375 7.13 51.33 11.33
N PRO A 376 7.57 50.06 11.28
CA PRO A 376 6.67 48.93 11.10
C PRO A 376 5.59 48.86 12.20
N PRO A 377 4.32 48.63 11.84
CA PRO A 377 3.20 48.61 12.78
C PRO A 377 3.33 47.46 13.77
N ARG A 378 2.88 47.68 15.01
CA ARG A 378 2.96 46.71 16.11
C ARG A 378 1.58 46.18 16.47
N VAL A 379 1.45 44.87 16.60
CA VAL A 379 0.18 44.18 16.85
C VAL A 379 -0.52 44.63 18.14
N GLU A 380 0.24 45.11 19.13
CA GLU A 380 -0.29 45.65 20.39
C GLU A 380 -1.16 46.90 20.18
N SER A 381 -1.00 47.59 19.05
CA SER A 381 -1.75 48.80 18.70
C SER A 381 -2.86 48.56 17.67
N ILE A 382 -3.03 47.32 17.19
CA ILE A 382 -3.97 46.98 16.13
C ILE A 382 -5.15 46.22 16.75
N PRO A 383 -6.40 46.67 16.54
CA PRO A 383 -7.57 45.90 16.95
C PRO A 383 -7.65 44.57 16.20
N TYR A 384 -8.15 43.54 16.88
CA TYR A 384 -8.31 42.19 16.31
C TYR A 384 -9.67 41.59 16.63
N ASP A 385 -10.08 40.65 15.79
CA ASP A 385 -11.20 39.76 16.03
C ASP A 385 -10.68 38.40 16.50
N ALA A 386 -11.26 37.83 17.57
CA ALA A 386 -10.93 36.47 18.00
C ALA A 386 -11.60 35.46 17.07
N GLY A 387 -10.85 34.45 16.62
CA GLY A 387 -11.35 33.39 15.76
C GLY A 387 -10.85 32.02 16.19
N TYR A 388 -11.39 30.97 15.56
CA TYR A 388 -10.94 29.59 15.73
C TYR A 388 -10.76 28.96 14.35
N LEU A 389 -9.67 28.21 14.18
CA LEU A 389 -9.50 27.30 13.05
C LEU A 389 -10.06 25.93 13.46
N ALA A 390 -11.00 25.42 12.66
CA ALA A 390 -11.53 24.07 12.77
C ALA A 390 -10.48 23.07 12.29
N TYR A 391 -9.56 22.66 13.16
CA TYR A 391 -8.48 21.79 12.76
C TYR A 391 -8.86 20.32 12.95
N MET A 392 -8.67 19.53 11.90
CA MET A 392 -8.83 18.09 11.91
C MET A 392 -7.45 17.47 12.06
N HIS A 393 -7.08 17.15 13.30
CA HIS A 393 -5.79 16.56 13.60
C HIS A 393 -5.77 15.09 13.17
N PRO A 394 -4.97 14.69 12.17
CA PRO A 394 -4.82 13.30 11.79
C PRO A 394 -4.33 12.44 12.95
N LEU A 395 -4.93 11.27 13.06
CA LEU A 395 -4.65 10.25 14.06
C LEU A 395 -4.61 8.88 13.36
N PRO A 396 -3.43 8.24 13.23
CA PRO A 396 -3.31 6.87 12.78
C PRO A 396 -4.12 5.92 13.67
N SER A 397 -5.02 5.15 13.09
CA SER A 397 -5.91 4.25 13.80
C SER A 397 -6.17 2.94 13.04
N ASN A 398 -6.71 1.95 13.74
CA ASN A 398 -7.27 0.72 13.16
C ASN A 398 -8.74 0.93 12.79
N GLY A 399 -8.99 1.82 11.83
CA GLY A 399 -10.32 2.34 11.48
C GLY A 399 -10.96 1.79 10.21
N SER A 400 -10.40 0.76 9.57
CA SER A 400 -10.93 0.20 8.31
C SER A 400 -11.37 -1.26 8.42
N SER A 401 -12.45 -1.61 7.74
CA SER A 401 -12.93 -2.99 7.58
C SER A 401 -12.98 -3.38 6.11
N THR A 402 -12.44 -4.55 5.77
CA THR A 402 -12.47 -5.15 4.43
C THR A 402 -13.05 -6.56 4.49
N ARG A 403 -14.01 -6.84 3.62
CA ARG A 403 -14.62 -8.17 3.45
C ARG A 403 -14.55 -8.56 1.99
N LYS A 404 -13.93 -9.70 1.69
CA LYS A 404 -13.86 -10.23 0.32
C LYS A 404 -14.47 -11.61 0.26
N THR A 405 -15.23 -11.87 -0.78
CA THR A 405 -15.74 -13.19 -1.12
C THR A 405 -15.52 -13.41 -2.59
N GLY A 406 -15.14 -14.63 -2.97
CA GLY A 406 -14.89 -14.93 -4.36
C GLY A 406 -15.08 -16.39 -4.72
N VAL A 407 -15.34 -16.61 -6.00
CA VAL A 407 -15.30 -17.92 -6.65
C VAL A 407 -14.34 -17.82 -7.82
N GLU A 408 -13.37 -18.72 -7.88
CA GLU A 408 -12.41 -18.83 -8.97
C GLU A 408 -12.51 -20.21 -9.61
N TRP A 409 -12.34 -20.30 -10.92
CA TRP A 409 -12.31 -21.59 -11.60
C TRP A 409 -11.28 -21.63 -12.72
N VAL A 410 -10.80 -22.83 -12.99
CA VAL A 410 -9.96 -23.16 -14.14
C VAL A 410 -10.41 -24.49 -14.69
N ILE A 411 -10.76 -24.51 -15.98
CA ILE A 411 -11.08 -25.70 -16.75
C ILE A 411 -10.06 -25.80 -17.86
N ALA A 412 -9.37 -26.92 -18.00
CA ALA A 412 -8.44 -27.13 -19.11
C ALA A 412 -8.69 -28.48 -19.78
N THR A 413 -8.56 -28.49 -21.10
CA THR A 413 -8.56 -29.74 -21.87
C THR A 413 -7.15 -30.29 -21.98
N LYS A 414 -7.03 -31.56 -22.37
CA LYS A 414 -5.78 -32.02 -22.97
C LYS A 414 -5.55 -31.30 -24.29
N ARG A 415 -4.31 -31.36 -24.77
CA ARG A 415 -3.99 -30.93 -26.13
C ARG A 415 -4.61 -31.92 -27.13
N PHE A 416 -5.47 -31.45 -28.02
CA PHE A 416 -6.11 -32.31 -29.01
C PHE A 416 -5.06 -32.89 -29.98
N PRO A 417 -5.06 -34.21 -30.25
CA PRO A 417 -3.98 -34.85 -31.03
C PRO A 417 -3.83 -34.32 -32.45
N ILE A 418 -4.93 -33.96 -33.10
CA ILE A 418 -4.96 -33.52 -34.51
C ILE A 418 -4.58 -32.03 -34.61
N THR A 419 -5.33 -31.15 -33.94
CA THR A 419 -5.14 -29.69 -34.06
C THR A 419 -3.97 -29.17 -33.23
N LYS A 420 -3.46 -29.96 -32.27
CA LYS A 420 -2.49 -29.54 -31.24
C LYS A 420 -2.96 -28.36 -30.38
N ILE A 421 -4.25 -28.04 -30.40
CA ILE A 421 -4.85 -26.97 -29.59
C ILE A 421 -5.14 -27.50 -28.19
N ARG A 422 -4.85 -26.70 -27.16
CA ARG A 422 -5.34 -26.83 -25.80
C ARG A 422 -6.31 -25.69 -25.53
N LEU A 423 -7.46 -26.00 -24.94
CA LEU A 423 -8.40 -24.99 -24.46
C LEU A 423 -8.27 -24.86 -22.94
N THR A 424 -8.21 -23.62 -22.47
CA THR A 424 -8.26 -23.28 -21.04
C THR A 424 -9.32 -22.21 -20.84
N PHE A 425 -10.28 -22.48 -19.97
CA PHE A 425 -11.31 -21.52 -19.56
C PHE A 425 -11.14 -21.25 -18.08
N ASP A 426 -10.70 -20.04 -17.75
CA ASP A 426 -10.55 -19.58 -16.38
C ASP A 426 -11.46 -18.39 -16.12
N GLY A 427 -11.81 -18.18 -14.85
CA GLY A 427 -12.63 -17.05 -14.47
C GLY A 427 -12.68 -16.86 -12.97
N ALA A 428 -13.13 -15.67 -12.59
CA ALA A 428 -13.27 -15.27 -11.22
C ALA A 428 -14.47 -14.32 -11.05
N TRP A 429 -15.26 -14.59 -10.03
CA TRP A 429 -16.22 -13.65 -9.49
C TRP A 429 -15.71 -13.17 -8.13
N PHE A 430 -15.63 -11.85 -7.95
CA PHE A 430 -15.21 -11.24 -6.71
C PHE A 430 -16.23 -10.22 -6.24
N ARG A 431 -16.51 -10.23 -4.93
CA ARG A 431 -17.20 -9.16 -4.22
C ARG A 431 -16.37 -8.68 -3.05
N THR A 432 -16.01 -7.41 -3.08
CA THR A 432 -15.20 -6.75 -2.05
C THR A 432 -15.98 -5.59 -1.46
N GLN A 433 -16.06 -5.55 -0.13
CA GLN A 433 -16.62 -4.43 0.61
C GLN A 433 -15.51 -3.79 1.44
N HIS A 434 -15.34 -2.48 1.28
CA HIS A 434 -14.49 -1.65 2.12
C HIS A 434 -15.37 -0.66 2.87
N ARG A 435 -15.17 -0.51 4.18
CA ARG A 435 -15.89 0.45 5.00
C ARG A 435 -15.04 1.02 6.13
N ASN A 436 -15.45 2.17 6.64
CA ASN A 436 -15.01 2.70 7.91
C ASN A 436 -15.56 1.82 9.05
N SER A 437 -14.78 1.71 10.11
CA SER A 437 -15.13 0.91 11.31
C SER A 437 -15.03 1.73 12.60
N ILE A 438 -14.82 3.03 12.48
CA ILE A 438 -14.77 3.99 13.58
C ILE A 438 -15.56 5.25 13.21
N PRO A 439 -16.19 5.91 14.18
CA PRO A 439 -16.88 7.17 13.97
C PRO A 439 -16.00 8.26 13.33
N GLN A 440 -16.63 9.24 12.67
CA GLN A 440 -15.94 10.32 11.96
C GLN A 440 -16.49 11.70 12.31
N TYR A 441 -15.62 12.70 12.27
CA TYR A 441 -16.02 14.11 12.38
C TYR A 441 -16.41 14.67 11.01
N ALA A 442 -17.43 15.52 10.98
CA ALA A 442 -17.74 16.34 9.81
C ALA A 442 -18.11 17.77 10.23
N VAL A 443 -17.55 18.74 9.50
CA VAL A 443 -17.90 20.16 9.63
C VAL A 443 -18.94 20.48 8.56
N PRO A 444 -20.11 21.01 8.93
CA PRO A 444 -21.08 21.49 7.96
C PRO A 444 -20.49 22.59 7.06
N GLY A 445 -20.69 22.47 5.75
CA GLY A 445 -20.23 23.46 4.76
C GLY A 445 -21.06 24.75 4.71
N VAL A 446 -21.82 25.05 5.76
CA VAL A 446 -22.71 26.22 5.82
C VAL A 446 -22.07 27.35 6.61
N SER A 447 -22.46 28.58 6.30
CA SER A 447 -22.14 29.76 7.10
C SER A 447 -23.44 30.38 7.60
N ILE A 448 -23.51 30.72 8.88
CA ILE A 448 -24.67 31.35 9.48
C ILE A 448 -24.34 32.84 9.63
N MET A 449 -25.11 33.71 8.95
CA MET A 449 -24.90 35.17 9.00
C MET A 449 -23.46 35.63 8.66
N GLY A 450 -22.80 34.94 7.73
CA GLY A 450 -21.41 35.23 7.34
C GLY A 450 -20.35 34.76 8.33
N GLN A 451 -20.75 34.08 9.42
CA GLN A 451 -19.86 33.41 10.36
C GLN A 451 -19.78 31.91 10.08
N GLN A 452 -18.65 31.33 10.44
CA GLN A 452 -18.43 29.88 10.37
C GLN A 452 -19.42 29.14 11.26
N TYR A 453 -19.96 28.02 10.78
CA TYR A 453 -20.90 27.21 11.53
C TYR A 453 -20.30 26.75 12.88
N PRO A 454 -21.00 26.92 14.03
CA PRO A 454 -20.41 26.86 15.38
C PRO A 454 -20.11 25.45 15.91
N TYR A 455 -20.57 24.39 15.24
CA TYR A 455 -20.44 23.02 15.72
C TYR A 455 -19.80 22.08 14.71
N VAL A 456 -19.21 21.00 15.21
CA VAL A 456 -18.73 19.87 14.41
C VAL A 456 -19.48 18.62 14.85
N GLY A 457 -20.03 17.89 13.89
CA GLY A 457 -20.76 16.65 14.17
C GLY A 457 -19.81 15.45 14.23
N TYR A 458 -20.14 14.48 15.09
CA TYR A 458 -19.46 13.20 15.25
C TYR A 458 -20.46 12.08 14.97
N TYR A 459 -20.20 11.28 13.94
CA TYR A 459 -21.15 10.36 13.32
C TYR A 459 -20.64 8.93 13.45
N GLU A 460 -21.55 7.98 13.70
CA GLU A 460 -21.25 6.54 13.67
C GLU A 460 -21.04 6.08 12.22
N ASP A 461 -19.92 6.48 11.63
CA ASP A 461 -19.77 6.45 10.20
C ASP A 461 -19.34 5.06 9.69
N VAL A 462 -20.24 4.41 8.95
CA VAL A 462 -19.99 3.15 8.22
C VAL A 462 -19.71 3.40 6.74
N GLU A 463 -19.37 4.64 6.35
CA GLU A 463 -19.03 5.00 4.96
C GLU A 463 -18.12 3.96 4.32
N GLY A 464 -18.48 3.57 3.11
CA GLY A 464 -17.79 2.52 2.41
C GLY A 464 -18.34 2.32 1.01
N ALA A 465 -17.70 1.42 0.28
CA ALA A 465 -18.13 1.00 -1.03
C ALA A 465 -18.05 -0.52 -1.15
N THR A 466 -18.99 -1.08 -1.90
CA THR A 466 -18.90 -2.47 -2.36
C THR A 466 -18.61 -2.46 -3.84
N GLN A 467 -17.71 -3.33 -4.27
CA GLN A 467 -17.35 -3.59 -5.66
C GLN A 467 -17.57 -5.07 -5.95
N GLU A 468 -18.14 -5.36 -7.13
CA GLU A 468 -18.38 -6.72 -7.59
C GLU A 468 -17.98 -6.83 -9.06
N SER A 469 -17.30 -7.90 -9.45
CA SER A 469 -16.95 -8.13 -10.85
C SER A 469 -16.90 -9.60 -11.20
N LEU A 470 -17.19 -9.90 -12.46
CA LEU A 470 -17.09 -11.23 -13.05
C LEU A 470 -16.20 -11.16 -14.29
N ASN A 471 -15.07 -11.85 -14.23
CA ASN A 471 -14.08 -11.89 -15.32
C ASN A 471 -13.85 -13.34 -15.77
N THR A 472 -13.71 -13.56 -17.07
CA THR A 472 -13.40 -14.87 -17.64
C THR A 472 -12.41 -14.75 -18.79
N THR A 473 -11.54 -15.73 -18.95
CA THR A 473 -10.68 -15.87 -20.12
C THR A 473 -10.88 -17.24 -20.75
N LEU A 474 -11.18 -17.28 -22.04
CA LEU A 474 -11.08 -18.49 -22.86
C LEU A 474 -9.81 -18.41 -23.71
N ARG A 475 -8.85 -19.28 -23.45
CA ARG A 475 -7.58 -19.37 -24.17
C ARG A 475 -7.53 -20.63 -25.04
N ALA A 476 -7.16 -20.46 -26.30
CA ALA A 476 -6.78 -21.53 -27.21
C ALA A 476 -5.30 -21.40 -27.56
N ASP A 477 -4.46 -22.35 -27.12
CA ASP A 477 -3.04 -22.35 -27.42
C ASP A 477 -2.60 -23.60 -28.19
N ALA A 478 -1.76 -23.43 -29.19
CA ALA A 478 -1.15 -24.49 -29.99
C ALA A 478 0.37 -24.35 -29.95
N TYR A 479 1.08 -25.48 -29.76
CA TYR A 479 2.50 -25.59 -30.04
C TYR A 479 2.68 -26.52 -31.23
N ILE A 480 3.38 -26.05 -32.26
CA ILE A 480 3.68 -26.76 -33.50
C ILE A 480 5.19 -27.04 -33.50
N PRO A 481 5.63 -28.21 -32.99
CA PRO A 481 7.05 -28.50 -32.78
C PRO A 481 7.87 -28.47 -34.08
N GLN A 482 7.30 -28.91 -35.20
CA GLN A 482 7.99 -28.90 -36.51
C GLN A 482 8.36 -27.48 -36.95
N LEU A 483 7.62 -26.48 -36.45
CA LEU A 483 7.86 -25.09 -36.72
C LEU A 483 8.49 -24.37 -35.53
N ASP A 484 8.76 -25.02 -34.38
CA ASP A 484 9.18 -24.32 -33.17
C ASP A 484 8.32 -23.07 -32.86
N LEU A 485 7.01 -23.17 -33.16
CA LEU A 485 6.05 -22.07 -33.15
C LEU A 485 4.96 -22.35 -32.11
N SER A 486 4.72 -21.38 -31.25
CA SER A 486 3.57 -21.33 -30.34
C SER A 486 2.62 -20.22 -30.78
N VAL A 487 1.33 -20.51 -30.82
CA VAL A 487 0.28 -19.51 -31.08
C VAL A 487 -0.74 -19.60 -29.94
N SER A 488 -1.13 -18.47 -29.38
CA SER A 488 -2.13 -18.35 -28.33
C SER A 488 -3.15 -17.30 -28.73
N LEU A 489 -4.42 -17.68 -28.73
CA LEU A 489 -5.56 -16.78 -28.84
C LEU A 489 -6.28 -16.74 -27.49
N ALA A 490 -6.62 -15.57 -26.98
CA ALA A 490 -7.35 -15.42 -25.73
C ALA A 490 -8.53 -14.46 -25.89
N LEU A 491 -9.74 -14.94 -25.64
CA LEU A 491 -10.94 -14.13 -25.47
C LEU A 491 -11.05 -13.78 -23.98
N GLN A 492 -10.81 -12.53 -23.63
CA GLN A 492 -10.97 -12.01 -22.28
C GLN A 492 -12.27 -11.25 -22.18
N THR A 493 -13.12 -11.60 -21.21
CA THR A 493 -14.42 -10.99 -21.00
C THR A 493 -14.55 -10.52 -19.56
N ASN A 494 -14.77 -9.23 -19.36
CA ASN A 494 -15.40 -8.69 -18.15
C ASN A 494 -16.90 -8.67 -18.41
N TRP A 495 -17.68 -9.46 -17.66
CA TRP A 495 -19.12 -9.57 -17.88
C TRP A 495 -19.87 -8.38 -17.32
N TYR A 496 -19.42 -7.89 -16.17
CA TYR A 496 -19.87 -6.66 -15.54
C TYR A 496 -18.88 -6.23 -14.46
N GLY A 497 -18.90 -4.94 -14.17
CA GLY A 497 -18.37 -4.37 -12.93
C GLY A 497 -19.48 -3.58 -12.24
N LYS A 498 -19.78 -3.90 -10.99
CA LYS A 498 -20.73 -3.16 -10.17
C LYS A 498 -20.02 -2.46 -9.03
N SER A 499 -20.46 -1.25 -8.70
CA SER A 499 -20.03 -0.55 -7.49
C SER A 499 -21.18 0.24 -6.88
N TRP A 500 -21.23 0.31 -5.56
CA TRP A 500 -22.18 1.17 -4.85
C TRP A 500 -21.62 1.60 -3.51
N TYR A 501 -21.93 2.83 -3.12
CA TYR A 501 -21.63 3.34 -1.79
C TYR A 501 -22.62 2.76 -0.77
N LEU A 502 -22.11 2.45 0.41
CA LEU A 502 -22.91 2.05 1.56
C LEU A 502 -23.64 3.27 2.14
N PRO A 503 -24.84 3.09 2.73
CA PRO A 503 -25.55 4.20 3.34
C PRO A 503 -24.74 4.75 4.51
N ARG A 504 -24.74 6.08 4.66
CA ARG A 504 -24.11 6.77 5.79
C ARG A 504 -25.16 7.22 6.79
N ASP A 505 -24.74 7.41 8.04
CA ASP A 505 -25.59 8.05 9.03
C ASP A 505 -25.69 9.55 8.74
N GLU A 506 -26.91 10.02 8.50
CA GLU A 506 -27.19 11.43 8.20
C GLU A 506 -27.01 12.34 9.41
N TRP A 507 -27.28 11.82 10.59
CA TRP A 507 -27.30 12.57 11.84
C TRP A 507 -26.16 12.13 12.75
N PRO A 508 -25.52 13.07 13.46
CA PRO A 508 -24.45 12.71 14.37
C PRO A 508 -25.02 12.00 15.61
N ILE A 509 -24.15 11.28 16.31
CA ILE A 509 -24.41 10.78 17.66
C ILE A 509 -24.07 11.83 18.72
N LYS A 510 -23.11 12.72 18.41
CA LYS A 510 -22.66 13.82 19.27
C LYS A 510 -22.19 14.99 18.43
N TYR A 511 -22.11 16.17 19.02
CA TYR A 511 -21.48 17.33 18.40
C TYR A 511 -20.65 18.11 19.43
N VAL A 512 -19.71 18.90 18.92
CA VAL A 512 -18.76 19.66 19.73
C VAL A 512 -18.66 21.09 19.21
N ASP A 513 -18.59 22.06 20.11
CA ASP A 513 -18.36 23.47 19.77
C ASP A 513 -16.86 23.80 19.68
N TYR A 514 -16.53 25.03 19.24
CA TYR A 514 -15.14 25.50 19.19
C TYR A 514 -14.50 25.79 20.56
N HIS A 515 -15.22 25.54 21.66
CA HIS A 515 -14.68 25.57 23.02
C HIS A 515 -14.38 24.18 23.57
N GLY A 516 -14.68 23.12 22.80
CA GLY A 516 -14.48 21.73 23.19
C GLY A 516 -15.61 21.16 24.05
N ASN A 517 -16.76 21.82 24.14
CA ASN A 517 -17.90 21.31 24.88
C ASN A 517 -18.67 20.30 24.03
N TRP A 518 -18.66 19.05 24.48
CA TRP A 518 -19.38 17.96 23.85
C TRP A 518 -20.84 17.93 24.30
N LYS A 519 -21.74 17.70 23.34
CA LYS A 519 -23.17 17.52 23.57
C LYS A 519 -23.66 16.30 22.80
N ASP A 520 -24.55 15.53 23.41
CA ASP A 520 -25.22 14.43 22.72
C ASP A 520 -26.25 15.00 21.74
N PHE A 521 -26.43 14.32 20.60
CA PHE A 521 -27.45 14.69 19.63
C PHE A 521 -28.68 13.81 19.82
N HIS A 522 -29.83 14.41 20.07
CA HIS A 522 -31.09 13.71 20.27
C HIS A 522 -32.03 13.89 19.06
N PRO A 523 -32.98 12.96 18.82
CA PRO A 523 -33.93 13.09 17.72
C PRO A 523 -34.75 14.39 17.72
N ALA A 524 -34.98 15.01 18.88
CA ALA A 524 -35.66 16.30 19.00
C ALA A 524 -34.84 17.48 18.42
N ASP A 525 -33.50 17.35 18.38
CA ASP A 525 -32.60 18.39 17.88
C ASP A 525 -32.65 18.54 16.36
N ARG A 526 -33.26 17.58 15.65
CA ARG A 526 -33.40 17.60 14.18
C ARG A 526 -34.21 18.80 13.67
N THR A 527 -35.11 19.32 14.50
CA THR A 527 -35.94 20.48 14.16
C THR A 527 -35.39 21.81 14.68
N ASP A 528 -34.28 21.78 15.42
CA ASP A 528 -33.62 22.99 15.92
C ASP A 528 -33.06 23.85 14.77
N SER A 529 -33.16 25.16 14.90
CA SER A 529 -32.78 26.10 13.83
C SER A 529 -31.28 26.09 13.49
N GLU A 530 -30.42 25.76 14.47
CA GLU A 530 -28.97 25.70 14.32
C GLU A 530 -28.48 24.25 14.12
N LEU A 531 -28.99 23.30 14.89
CA LEU A 531 -28.49 21.92 14.88
C LEU A 531 -28.95 21.11 13.66
N ARG A 532 -30.03 21.52 12.97
CA ARG A 532 -30.46 20.88 11.72
C ARG A 532 -29.37 20.86 10.63
N TRP A 533 -28.43 21.81 10.67
CA TRP A 533 -27.33 21.89 9.71
C TRP A 533 -26.23 20.85 9.95
N LEU A 534 -26.27 20.12 11.09
CA LEU A 534 -25.49 18.91 11.29
C LEU A 534 -26.02 17.73 10.47
N GLN A 535 -27.17 17.84 9.80
CA GLN A 535 -27.56 16.82 8.84
C GLN A 535 -26.55 16.79 7.68
N ARG A 536 -25.92 15.65 7.46
CA ARG A 536 -25.13 15.43 6.25
C ARG A 536 -26.07 15.38 5.06
N PRO A 537 -25.72 16.01 3.92
CA PRO A 537 -26.55 15.91 2.72
C PRO A 537 -26.63 14.44 2.31
N MET A 538 -27.86 13.94 2.09
CA MET A 538 -28.06 12.64 1.46
C MET A 538 -27.43 12.70 0.07
N ASP A 539 -26.41 11.88 -0.15
CA ASP A 539 -25.81 11.78 -1.47
C ASP A 539 -26.71 10.90 -2.36
N SER A 540 -27.15 11.45 -3.49
CA SER A 540 -27.95 10.75 -4.51
C SER A 540 -27.26 9.49 -5.09
N PHE A 541 -25.97 9.30 -4.80
CA PHE A 541 -25.19 8.13 -5.19
C PHE A 541 -25.10 7.05 -4.11
N GLU A 542 -25.55 7.30 -2.87
CA GLU A 542 -25.63 6.26 -1.83
C GLU A 542 -26.65 5.17 -2.20
N ASN A 543 -26.31 3.90 -1.93
CA ASN A 543 -27.10 2.71 -2.32
C ASN A 543 -27.39 2.55 -3.81
N ARG A 544 -26.89 3.45 -4.66
CA ARG A 544 -27.07 3.37 -6.08
C ARG A 544 -26.05 2.44 -6.70
N VAL A 545 -26.54 1.42 -7.40
CA VAL A 545 -25.67 0.48 -8.10
C VAL A 545 -25.23 1.09 -9.43
N TYR A 546 -23.96 1.49 -9.49
CA TYR A 546 -23.28 1.73 -10.73
C TYR A 546 -22.92 0.40 -11.39
N THR A 547 -23.25 0.23 -12.67
CA THR A 547 -22.94 -0.99 -13.42
C THR A 547 -22.24 -0.62 -14.73
N VAL A 548 -20.98 -1.02 -14.83
CA VAL A 548 -20.24 -1.06 -16.09
C VAL A 548 -20.62 -2.36 -16.80
N PRO A 549 -21.22 -2.30 -18.00
CA PRO A 549 -21.65 -3.48 -18.73
C PRO A 549 -20.48 -4.19 -19.39
N MET A 550 -20.77 -5.38 -19.92
CA MET A 550 -19.81 -6.29 -20.52
C MET A 550 -18.82 -5.60 -21.46
N MET A 551 -17.57 -6.06 -21.37
CA MET A 551 -16.48 -5.76 -22.29
C MET A 551 -15.78 -7.07 -22.63
N ALA A 552 -15.49 -7.29 -23.91
CA ALA A 552 -14.73 -8.44 -24.36
C ALA A 552 -13.64 -8.03 -25.35
N SER A 553 -12.48 -8.68 -25.27
CA SER A 553 -11.40 -8.44 -26.21
C SER A 553 -10.71 -9.75 -26.60
N ILE A 554 -10.19 -9.79 -27.82
CA ILE A 554 -9.39 -10.91 -28.31
C ILE A 554 -7.92 -10.48 -28.34
N ASN A 555 -7.06 -11.29 -27.75
CA ASN A 555 -5.62 -11.11 -27.76
C ASN A 555 -4.97 -12.27 -28.52
N LEU A 556 -3.98 -11.96 -29.35
CA LEU A 556 -3.21 -12.93 -30.12
C LEU A 556 -1.73 -12.80 -29.74
N LYS A 557 -1.07 -13.92 -29.43
CA LYS A 557 0.39 -13.99 -29.26
C LYS A 557 0.95 -15.14 -30.09
N ALA A 558 1.96 -14.87 -30.90
CA ALA A 558 2.72 -15.87 -31.63
C ALA A 558 4.19 -15.81 -31.18
N THR A 559 4.81 -16.96 -30.91
CA THR A 559 6.19 -17.05 -30.44
C THR A 559 6.93 -18.10 -31.24
N LYS A 560 8.05 -17.70 -31.85
CA LYS A 560 8.87 -18.53 -32.73
C LYS A 560 10.28 -18.62 -32.18
N TRP A 561 10.84 -19.83 -32.13
CA TRP A 561 12.28 -20.00 -31.97
C TRP A 561 12.98 -20.07 -33.32
N LEU A 562 14.11 -19.37 -33.40
CA LEU A 562 14.99 -19.27 -34.56
C LEU A 562 16.40 -19.69 -34.18
N PHE A 563 17.24 -19.93 -35.19
CA PHE A 563 18.68 -20.19 -35.03
C PHE A 563 19.00 -21.29 -34.00
N ARG A 564 18.38 -22.47 -34.17
CA ARG A 564 18.56 -23.61 -33.24
C ARG A 564 18.27 -23.23 -31.78
N LYS A 565 17.18 -22.48 -31.55
CA LYS A 565 16.68 -22.03 -30.24
C LYS A 565 17.60 -21.05 -29.51
N ARG A 566 18.43 -20.30 -30.24
CA ARG A 566 19.23 -19.18 -29.69
C ARG A 566 18.45 -17.88 -29.63
N LEU A 567 17.49 -17.68 -30.54
CA LEU A 567 16.64 -16.49 -30.56
C LEU A 567 15.17 -16.90 -30.44
N GLN A 568 14.46 -16.29 -29.50
CA GLN A 568 13.01 -16.36 -29.40
C GLN A 568 12.44 -15.00 -29.78
N ILE A 569 11.53 -14.97 -30.74
CA ILE A 569 10.76 -13.78 -31.08
C ILE A 569 9.31 -14.06 -30.71
N ALA A 570 8.70 -13.16 -29.93
CA ALA A 570 7.28 -13.17 -29.67
C ALA A 570 6.63 -11.89 -30.18
N LEU A 571 5.63 -12.04 -31.04
CA LEU A 571 4.77 -10.96 -31.50
C LEU A 571 3.42 -11.11 -30.82
N PHE A 572 2.87 -10.01 -30.34
CA PHE A 572 1.56 -10.01 -29.73
C PHE A 572 0.74 -8.80 -30.12
N VAL A 573 -0.56 -9.02 -30.24
CA VAL A 573 -1.57 -8.01 -30.49
C VAL A 573 -2.61 -8.16 -29.41
N ASN A 574 -2.71 -7.15 -28.55
CA ASN A 574 -3.77 -7.07 -27.57
C ASN A 574 -4.95 -6.33 -28.19
N LYS A 575 -6.17 -6.81 -27.92
CA LYS A 575 -7.43 -6.21 -28.36
C LYS A 575 -7.53 -6.10 -29.88
N ILE A 576 -7.08 -7.15 -30.59
CA ILE A 576 -7.19 -7.24 -32.05
C ILE A 576 -8.65 -7.16 -32.51
N PHE A 577 -9.55 -7.67 -31.67
CA PHE A 577 -10.97 -7.40 -31.70
C PHE A 577 -11.37 -6.89 -30.32
N ASP A 578 -12.18 -5.84 -30.30
CA ASP A 578 -12.68 -5.21 -29.08
C ASP A 578 -14.21 -5.08 -29.19
N TYR A 579 -14.90 -5.53 -28.15
CA TYR A 579 -16.33 -5.33 -27.94
C TYR A 579 -16.50 -4.58 -26.62
N THR A 580 -16.58 -3.26 -26.72
CA THR A 580 -16.79 -2.38 -25.57
C THR A 580 -17.91 -1.40 -25.89
N PRO A 581 -19.19 -1.82 -25.87
CA PRO A 581 -20.29 -0.95 -26.27
C PRO A 581 -20.42 0.27 -25.36
N ASP A 582 -20.83 1.41 -25.92
CA ASP A 582 -21.24 2.56 -25.14
C ASP A 582 -22.40 2.21 -24.20
N TYR A 583 -22.53 2.93 -23.10
CA TYR A 583 -23.66 2.74 -22.17
C TYR A 583 -24.08 4.07 -21.56
N MET A 584 -25.28 4.07 -20.98
CA MET A 584 -25.87 5.25 -20.37
C MET A 584 -25.65 5.24 -18.87
N GLU A 585 -25.12 6.34 -18.35
CA GLU A 585 -25.01 6.62 -16.93
C GLU A 585 -25.56 8.03 -16.70
N ASN A 586 -26.55 8.21 -15.81
CA ASN A 586 -27.11 9.53 -15.50
C ASN A 586 -27.60 10.32 -16.74
N ASN A 587 -28.22 9.65 -17.71
CA ASN A 587 -28.60 10.25 -18.99
C ASN A 587 -27.43 10.82 -19.80
N VAL A 588 -26.19 10.47 -19.44
CA VAL A 588 -24.97 10.76 -20.19
C VAL A 588 -24.50 9.47 -20.86
N THR A 589 -24.21 9.54 -22.15
CA THR A 589 -23.58 8.43 -22.86
C THR A 589 -22.10 8.37 -22.49
N VAL A 590 -21.72 7.32 -21.77
CA VAL A 590 -20.31 6.99 -21.52
C VAL A 590 -19.80 6.25 -22.74
N ARG A 591 -18.99 6.96 -23.54
CA ARG A 591 -18.36 6.38 -24.72
C ARG A 591 -17.17 5.54 -24.34
N ARG A 592 -17.09 4.33 -24.88
CA ARG A 592 -15.99 3.42 -24.61
C ARG A 592 -15.36 2.99 -25.93
N TYR A 593 -14.06 3.18 -26.04
CA TYR A 593 -13.26 2.64 -27.14
C TYR A 593 -11.92 2.19 -26.60
N GLN A 594 -11.39 1.10 -27.16
CA GLN A 594 -10.05 0.65 -26.86
C GLN A 594 -9.29 0.45 -28.16
N ASN A 595 -8.05 0.94 -28.18
CA ASN A 595 -7.18 0.78 -29.33
C ASN A 595 -6.41 -0.55 -29.22
N PRO A 596 -6.21 -1.26 -30.35
CA PRO A 596 -5.32 -2.40 -30.37
C PRO A 596 -3.89 -1.97 -30.05
N TYR A 597 -3.17 -2.82 -29.33
CA TYR A 597 -1.76 -2.61 -28.99
C TYR A 597 -0.91 -3.73 -29.58
N PHE A 598 0.12 -3.35 -30.33
CA PHE A 598 1.06 -4.26 -30.96
C PHE A 598 2.39 -4.20 -30.22
N GLY A 599 2.96 -5.36 -29.91
CA GLY A 599 4.24 -5.46 -29.24
C GLY A 599 5.08 -6.62 -29.77
N MET A 600 6.39 -6.49 -29.57
CA MET A 600 7.37 -7.51 -29.87
C MET A 600 8.32 -7.69 -28.68
N GLU A 601 8.60 -8.92 -28.33
CA GLU A 601 9.64 -9.32 -27.39
C GLU A 601 10.67 -10.18 -28.15
N ALA A 602 11.95 -9.95 -27.89
CA ALA A 602 13.03 -10.79 -28.41
C ALA A 602 13.94 -11.22 -27.25
N ASN A 603 14.11 -12.54 -27.07
CA ASN A 603 15.03 -13.11 -26.09
C ASN A 603 16.18 -13.81 -26.82
N LEU A 604 17.40 -13.35 -26.57
CA LEU A 604 18.62 -13.97 -27.08
C LEU A 604 19.29 -14.77 -25.96
N LYS A 605 19.54 -16.06 -26.22
CA LYS A 605 20.40 -16.90 -25.38
C LYS A 605 21.81 -16.83 -25.97
N LEU A 606 22.71 -16.17 -25.23
CA LEU A 606 24.13 -16.04 -25.55
C LEU A 606 24.88 -17.35 -25.25
#